data_AF-A0A9W8F7Y5-F1
#
_entry.id   AF-A0A9W8F7Y5-F1
#
_cell.length_a   1.000
_cell.length_b   1.000
_cell.length_c   1.000
_cell.angle_alpha   90.00
_cell.angle_beta   90.00
_cell.angle_gamma   90.00
#
_symmetry.space_group_name_H-M   'P 1'
#
loop_
_entity.id
_entity.type
_entity.pdbx_description
1 polymer ?
#
loop_
_entity_poly.entity_id
_entity_poly.type
_entity_poly.pdbx_seq_one_letter_code
_entity_poly.pdbx_strand_id
1 'polypeptide(L)'
;MLRSAHAFSQAARAVRTLYTTPALAVKRRNNRKAELEAQRNAEAEAARRAQEQLRKLKDTDFLNSLINPEKLFSTTQISQEDAAAAVSGSGGSALLQQAGGEGASVIRREANSGHFACHVRPEEVKLVTEVAPKAMVGSDFRFSLQVMPEMAEKSAQIQADIVRRVVSLDNANSSAIMHYNIGNAVKTFGRSDGDSGSPEVQAAVWTVRINNLEDHLRGHNKDHHNRRAYTKLLHKRAKMLRYLKRESLERYYLCLKQLGLTKEMVEGEILQPKRIF
;
A
#
# COMPACT_ATOMS: atom_id res chain seq x y z
N MET A 1 1.03 -88.38 -23.17
CA MET A 1 1.93 -87.20 -23.29
C MET A 1 1.22 -85.89 -23.61
N LEU A 2 0.05 -85.87 -24.26
CA LEU A 2 -0.66 -84.61 -24.62
C LEU A 2 -1.33 -83.88 -23.43
N ARG A 3 -1.78 -84.60 -22.40
CA ARG A 3 -2.43 -83.99 -21.20
C ARG A 3 -1.47 -83.20 -20.31
N SER A 4 -0.20 -83.60 -20.22
CA SER A 4 0.82 -82.88 -19.42
C SER A 4 1.24 -81.57 -20.08
N ALA A 5 1.35 -81.52 -21.40
CA ALA A 5 1.63 -80.29 -22.15
C ALA A 5 0.51 -79.25 -22.02
N HIS A 6 -0.75 -79.70 -22.01
CA HIS A 6 -1.89 -78.81 -21.83
C HIS A 6 -1.98 -78.23 -20.40
N ALA A 7 -1.65 -79.04 -19.39
CA ALA A 7 -1.57 -78.58 -17.99
C ALA A 7 -0.44 -77.57 -17.79
N PHE A 8 0.72 -77.79 -18.41
CA PHE A 8 1.85 -76.86 -18.38
C PHE A 8 1.53 -75.53 -19.08
N SER A 9 0.79 -75.59 -20.20
CA SER A 9 0.28 -74.41 -20.93
C SER A 9 -0.75 -73.62 -20.12
N GLN A 10 -1.68 -74.30 -19.43
CA GLN A 10 -2.64 -73.64 -18.54
C GLN A 10 -1.95 -73.04 -17.32
N ALA A 11 -0.99 -73.74 -16.71
CA ALA A 11 -0.19 -73.22 -15.60
C ALA A 11 0.66 -72.03 -16.04
N ALA A 12 1.31 -72.08 -17.20
CA ALA A 12 2.07 -70.96 -17.76
C ALA A 12 1.17 -69.77 -18.12
N ARG A 13 -0.04 -70.00 -18.65
CA ARG A 13 -1.06 -68.95 -18.85
C ARG A 13 -1.54 -68.37 -17.54
N ALA A 14 -1.79 -69.19 -16.51
CA ALA A 14 -2.21 -68.74 -15.19
C ALA A 14 -1.11 -67.92 -14.51
N VAL A 15 0.15 -68.36 -14.56
CA VAL A 15 1.30 -67.59 -14.07
C VAL A 15 1.44 -66.28 -14.86
N ARG A 16 1.28 -66.30 -16.19
CA ARG A 16 1.31 -65.09 -17.02
C ARG A 16 0.16 -64.13 -16.67
N THR A 17 -1.07 -64.62 -16.48
CA THR A 17 -2.20 -63.79 -16.08
C THR A 17 -2.03 -63.23 -14.67
N LEU A 18 -1.42 -63.96 -13.73
CA LEU A 18 -1.12 -63.45 -12.38
C LEU A 18 -0.20 -62.22 -12.39
N TYR A 19 0.67 -62.05 -13.39
CA TYR A 19 1.59 -60.91 -13.51
C TYR A 19 1.22 -59.89 -14.61
N THR A 20 0.33 -60.23 -15.54
CA THR A 20 -0.17 -59.33 -16.61
C THR A 20 -1.70 -59.25 -16.65
N THR A 21 -2.39 -59.14 -15.50
CA THR A 21 -3.82 -58.79 -15.54
C THR A 21 -4.02 -57.33 -15.96
N PRO A 22 -4.98 -57.02 -16.84
CA PRO A 22 -5.35 -55.64 -17.16
C PRO A 22 -5.74 -54.83 -15.91
N ALA A 23 -6.27 -55.51 -14.88
CA ALA A 23 -6.60 -54.91 -13.59
C ALA A 23 -5.37 -54.35 -12.83
N LEU A 24 -4.24 -55.06 -12.80
CA LEU A 24 -2.99 -54.59 -12.19
C LEU A 24 -2.42 -53.37 -12.92
N ALA A 25 -2.52 -53.34 -14.26
CA ALA A 25 -2.09 -52.20 -15.06
C ALA A 25 -2.95 -50.95 -14.80
N VAL A 26 -4.27 -51.11 -14.70
CA VAL A 26 -5.20 -50.03 -14.32
C VAL A 26 -4.90 -49.52 -12.91
N LYS A 27 -4.66 -50.42 -11.94
CA LYS A 27 -4.30 -50.03 -10.56
C LYS A 27 -3.01 -49.19 -10.52
N ARG A 28 -1.96 -49.60 -11.25
CA ARG A 28 -0.70 -48.83 -11.36
C ARG A 28 -0.92 -47.45 -11.97
N ARG A 29 -1.74 -47.36 -13.02
CA ARG A 29 -2.10 -46.09 -13.66
C ARG A 29 -2.84 -45.16 -12.68
N ASN A 30 -3.77 -45.71 -11.90
CA ASN A 30 -4.51 -44.97 -10.90
C ASN A 30 -3.61 -44.49 -9.76
N ASN A 31 -2.71 -45.34 -9.27
CA ASN A 31 -1.73 -44.97 -8.25
C ASN A 31 -0.81 -43.85 -8.76
N ARG A 32 -0.27 -43.96 -9.98
CA ARG A 32 0.56 -42.91 -10.61
C ARG A 32 -0.22 -41.61 -10.77
N LYS A 33 -1.51 -41.67 -11.14
CA LYS A 33 -2.38 -40.50 -11.23
C LYS A 33 -2.57 -39.86 -9.84
N ALA A 34 -2.81 -40.67 -8.80
CA ALA A 34 -2.96 -40.21 -7.43
C ALA A 34 -1.65 -39.60 -6.89
N GLU A 35 -0.49 -40.17 -7.20
CA GLU A 35 0.82 -39.61 -6.87
C GLU A 35 1.04 -38.25 -7.54
N LEU A 36 0.73 -38.13 -8.83
CA LEU A 36 0.82 -36.86 -9.57
C LEU A 36 -0.15 -35.81 -9.01
N GLU A 37 -1.37 -36.20 -8.65
CA GLU A 37 -2.34 -35.32 -7.99
C GLU A 37 -1.87 -34.89 -6.61
N ALA A 38 -1.29 -35.81 -5.82
CA ALA A 38 -0.69 -35.49 -4.52
C ALA A 38 0.50 -34.53 -4.68
N GLN A 39 1.36 -34.72 -5.68
CA GLN A 39 2.46 -33.81 -6.00
C GLN A 39 1.93 -32.42 -6.38
N ARG A 40 0.95 -32.33 -7.26
CA ARG A 40 0.32 -31.05 -7.66
C ARG A 40 -0.35 -30.35 -6.47
N ASN A 41 -1.00 -31.11 -5.58
CA ASN A 41 -1.60 -30.56 -4.37
C ASN A 41 -0.53 -30.06 -3.39
N ALA A 42 0.55 -30.80 -3.19
CA ALA A 42 1.68 -30.39 -2.37
C ALA A 42 2.38 -29.14 -2.91
N GLU A 43 2.59 -29.05 -4.23
CA GLU A 43 3.10 -27.85 -4.91
C GLU A 43 2.15 -26.66 -4.74
N ALA A 44 0.84 -26.88 -4.89
CA ALA A 44 -0.17 -25.84 -4.68
C ALA A 44 -0.22 -25.35 -3.22
N GLU A 45 -0.11 -26.26 -2.25
CA GLU A 45 -0.01 -25.93 -0.83
C GLU A 45 1.27 -25.15 -0.52
N ALA A 46 2.42 -25.57 -1.07
CA ALA A 46 3.68 -24.86 -0.92
C ALA A 46 3.58 -23.44 -1.50
N ALA A 47 2.95 -23.28 -2.67
CA ALA A 47 2.71 -21.98 -3.29
C ALA A 47 1.80 -21.09 -2.42
N ARG A 48 0.71 -21.65 -1.84
CA ARG A 48 -0.17 -20.91 -0.91
C ARG A 48 0.58 -20.45 0.34
N ARG A 49 1.38 -21.33 0.95
CA ARG A 49 2.20 -21.01 2.13
C ARG A 49 3.21 -19.90 1.81
N ALA A 50 3.88 -19.98 0.66
CA ALA A 50 4.81 -18.95 0.20
C ALA A 50 4.11 -17.59 -0.03
N GLN A 51 2.91 -17.59 -0.61
CA GLN A 51 2.10 -16.37 -0.77
C GLN A 51 1.72 -15.75 0.59
N GLU A 52 1.33 -16.58 1.56
CA GLU A 52 1.00 -16.11 2.91
C GLU A 52 2.23 -15.50 3.60
N GLN A 53 3.39 -16.15 3.50
CA GLN A 53 4.65 -15.60 3.99
C GLN A 53 5.00 -14.26 3.34
N LEU A 54 4.81 -14.13 2.03
CA LEU A 54 5.05 -12.88 1.31
C LEU A 54 4.09 -11.77 1.77
N ARG A 55 2.81 -12.09 2.01
CA ARG A 55 1.83 -11.13 2.55
C ARG A 55 2.29 -10.59 3.90
N LYS A 56 2.60 -11.48 4.84
CA LYS A 56 3.11 -11.13 6.17
C LYS A 56 4.39 -10.29 6.12
N LEU A 57 5.24 -10.52 5.12
CA LEU A 57 6.46 -9.76 4.94
C LEU A 57 6.22 -8.34 4.41
N LYS A 58 5.18 -8.15 3.57
CA LYS A 58 4.80 -6.83 3.04
C LYS A 58 4.09 -5.96 4.08
N ASP A 59 3.55 -6.57 5.12
CA ASP A 59 2.93 -5.88 6.25
C ASP A 59 4.02 -5.30 7.17
N THR A 60 4.71 -4.25 6.70
CA THR A 60 5.73 -3.54 7.48
C THR A 60 5.22 -2.19 7.95
N ASP A 61 5.72 -1.75 9.12
CA ASP A 61 5.39 -0.43 9.69
C ASP A 61 5.70 0.70 8.69
N PHE A 62 6.81 0.56 7.97
CA PHE A 62 7.21 1.52 6.94
C PHE A 62 6.20 1.57 5.79
N LEU A 63 5.84 0.43 5.18
CA LEU A 63 4.92 0.42 4.05
C LEU A 63 3.51 0.85 4.45
N ASN A 64 3.09 0.54 5.67
CA ASN A 64 1.82 1.00 6.23
C ASN A 64 1.79 2.51 6.50
N SER A 65 2.94 3.13 6.76
CA SER A 65 3.06 4.59 6.93
C SER A 65 2.98 5.38 5.62
N LEU A 66 3.11 4.73 4.46
CA LEU A 66 3.05 5.39 3.17
C LEU A 66 1.62 5.75 2.79
N ILE A 67 1.44 6.96 2.26
CA ILE A 67 0.15 7.43 1.80
C ILE A 67 -0.14 6.88 0.41
N ASN A 68 -1.26 6.17 0.29
CA ASN A 68 -1.80 5.77 -1.01
C ASN A 68 -2.89 6.76 -1.43
N PRO A 69 -2.90 7.24 -2.68
CA PRO A 69 -3.90 8.20 -3.16
C PRO A 69 -5.33 7.65 -3.00
N GLU A 70 -5.55 6.36 -3.27
CA GLU A 70 -6.87 5.74 -3.14
C GLU A 70 -7.43 5.80 -1.71
N LYS A 71 -6.57 5.72 -0.69
CA LYS A 71 -6.97 5.80 0.72
C LYS A 71 -7.32 7.23 1.16
N LEU A 72 -6.79 8.25 0.48
CA LEU A 72 -7.10 9.66 0.74
C LEU A 72 -8.47 10.06 0.18
N PHE A 73 -8.82 9.51 -0.98
CA PHE A 73 -10.05 9.85 -1.69
C PHE A 73 -11.20 8.87 -1.45
N SER A 74 -10.94 7.72 -0.82
CA SER A 74 -12.01 6.85 -0.36
C SER A 74 -12.84 7.65 0.62
N THR A 75 -14.02 8.07 0.17
CA THR A 75 -15.09 8.46 1.08
C THR A 75 -15.27 7.24 1.96
N THR A 76 -14.71 7.26 3.16
CA THR A 76 -15.33 6.52 4.24
C THR A 76 -16.77 6.96 4.16
N GLN A 77 -17.63 6.04 3.73
CA GLN A 77 -19.00 6.10 4.15
C GLN A 77 -18.86 6.31 5.66
N ILE A 78 -19.15 7.54 6.11
CA ILE A 78 -19.39 7.79 7.51
C ILE A 78 -20.31 6.65 7.89
N SER A 79 -19.83 5.75 8.74
CA SER A 79 -20.60 4.63 9.21
C SER A 79 -21.96 5.22 9.59
N GLN A 80 -23.05 4.69 9.03
CA GLN A 80 -24.40 5.21 9.25
C GLN A 80 -24.75 5.31 10.75
N GLU A 81 -23.95 4.65 11.58
CA GLU A 81 -23.90 4.67 13.04
C GLU A 81 -23.54 6.05 13.63
N ASP A 82 -22.60 6.82 13.05
CA ASP A 82 -22.22 8.15 13.55
C ASP A 82 -23.25 9.22 13.17
N ALA A 83 -23.91 9.05 12.02
CA ALA A 83 -25.02 9.92 11.60
C ALA A 83 -26.28 9.70 12.45
N ALA A 84 -26.51 8.48 12.94
CA ALA A 84 -27.64 8.16 13.82
C ALA A 84 -27.46 8.75 15.23
N ALA A 85 -26.23 8.85 15.74
CA ALA A 85 -25.95 9.45 17.04
C ALA A 85 -26.29 10.95 17.08
N ALA A 86 -26.03 11.69 16.00
CA ALA A 86 -26.35 13.12 15.89
C ALA A 86 -27.86 13.42 15.77
N VAL A 87 -28.66 12.45 15.33
CA VAL A 87 -30.12 12.62 15.13
C VAL A 87 -30.94 12.19 16.36
N SER A 88 -30.28 11.62 17.38
CA SER A 88 -30.94 11.11 18.59
C SER A 88 -31.10 12.14 19.73
N GLY A 89 -31.16 13.44 19.40
CA GLY A 89 -31.60 14.51 20.29
C GLY A 89 -33.10 14.77 20.13
N SER A 90 -33.87 14.38 21.12
CA SER A 90 -35.34 14.41 21.23
C SER A 90 -36.06 15.68 20.72
N GLY A 91 -37.03 15.48 19.81
CA GLY A 91 -38.38 16.05 19.93
C GLY A 91 -38.70 17.32 19.13
N GLY A 92 -39.73 17.24 18.27
CA GLY A 92 -40.58 18.39 17.94
C GLY A 92 -40.68 18.75 16.47
N SER A 93 -41.69 18.20 15.81
CA SER A 93 -42.29 18.79 14.61
C SER A 93 -42.89 20.16 14.92
N ALA A 94 -42.82 21.06 13.93
CA ALA A 94 -43.48 22.38 13.82
C ALA A 94 -42.68 23.63 14.22
N LEU A 95 -42.72 24.60 13.29
CA LEU A 95 -42.51 26.04 13.43
C LEU A 95 -41.07 26.59 13.31
N LEU A 96 -40.65 26.88 12.07
CA LEU A 96 -39.92 28.12 11.79
C LEU A 96 -40.05 28.54 10.31
N GLN A 97 -41.12 29.24 10.00
CA GLN A 97 -41.22 30.08 8.81
C GLN A 97 -40.67 31.46 9.20
N GLN A 98 -39.82 32.04 8.34
CA GLN A 98 -39.24 33.39 8.41
C GLN A 98 -38.01 33.60 9.31
N ALA A 99 -36.83 33.34 8.74
CA ALA A 99 -35.71 34.27 8.82
C ALA A 99 -34.87 34.13 7.54
N GLY A 100 -34.48 35.28 6.98
CA GLY A 100 -33.74 35.39 5.72
C GLY A 100 -32.42 34.64 5.73
N GLY A 101 -31.93 34.36 4.52
CA GLY A 101 -30.78 33.49 4.29
C GLY A 101 -29.53 33.93 5.05
N GLU A 102 -28.97 32.98 5.78
CA GLU A 102 -27.52 32.79 5.86
C GLU A 102 -27.26 31.32 5.54
N GLY A 103 -26.29 31.14 4.64
CA GLY A 103 -26.12 29.94 3.83
C GLY A 103 -25.99 28.66 4.63
N ALA A 104 -26.45 27.58 3.99
CA ALA A 104 -26.20 26.19 4.33
C ALA A 104 -24.94 26.04 5.18
N SER A 105 -25.09 25.55 6.40
CA SER A 105 -24.00 25.06 7.22
C SER A 105 -23.30 23.96 6.43
N VAL A 106 -22.33 24.36 5.61
CA VAL A 106 -21.48 23.48 4.82
C VAL A 106 -20.92 22.52 5.85
N ILE A 107 -21.32 21.25 5.75
CA ILE A 107 -20.80 20.15 6.54
C ILE A 107 -19.27 20.28 6.42
N ARG A 108 -18.64 20.83 7.46
CA ARG A 108 -17.19 21.03 7.52
C ARG A 108 -16.65 19.62 7.55
N ARG A 109 -16.20 19.11 6.40
CA ARG A 109 -15.37 17.91 6.39
C ARG A 109 -14.19 18.23 7.28
N GLU A 110 -14.16 17.65 8.47
CA GLU A 110 -12.94 17.46 9.24
C GLU A 110 -12.09 16.37 8.57
N ALA A 111 -12.03 16.37 7.24
CA ALA A 111 -11.07 15.61 6.47
C ALA A 111 -9.80 16.44 6.48
N ASN A 112 -9.05 16.34 7.57
CA ASN A 112 -7.64 16.64 7.50
C ASN A 112 -6.94 15.40 7.99
N SER A 113 -6.38 14.65 7.05
CA SER A 113 -5.52 13.50 7.30
C SER A 113 -4.38 13.80 8.28
N GLY A 114 -4.08 15.08 8.57
CA GLY A 114 -2.95 15.53 9.39
C GLY A 114 -1.64 15.61 8.60
N HIS A 115 -1.72 15.38 7.28
CA HIS A 115 -0.59 15.34 6.37
C HIS A 115 -0.63 16.54 5.42
N PHE A 116 0.54 17.12 5.16
CA PHE A 116 0.65 18.39 4.43
C PHE A 116 1.60 18.27 3.24
N ALA A 117 1.23 18.97 2.16
CA ALA A 117 2.02 19.09 0.95
C ALA A 117 3.20 20.05 1.17
N CYS A 118 3.94 20.33 0.09
CA CYS A 118 5.00 21.35 0.03
C CYS A 118 6.09 21.28 1.12
N HIS A 119 6.28 20.13 1.76
CA HIS A 119 7.25 19.92 2.85
C HIS A 119 6.99 20.78 4.10
N VAL A 120 5.75 21.23 4.28
CA VAL A 120 5.34 22.01 5.46
C VAL A 120 5.12 21.07 6.63
N ARG A 121 5.65 21.44 7.79
CA ARG A 121 5.49 20.62 9.00
C ARG A 121 4.16 20.94 9.71
N PRO A 122 3.57 19.98 10.46
CA PRO A 122 2.33 20.24 11.19
C PRO A 122 2.41 21.42 12.16
N GLU A 123 3.56 21.62 12.81
CA GLU A 123 3.82 22.76 13.70
C GLU A 123 3.79 24.11 12.96
N GLU A 124 4.30 24.15 11.72
CA GLU A 124 4.30 25.36 10.89
C GLU A 124 2.88 25.69 10.43
N VAL A 125 2.09 24.68 10.07
CA VAL A 125 0.66 24.89 9.73
C VAL A 125 -0.12 25.41 10.92
N LYS A 126 0.14 24.91 12.13
CA LYS A 126 -0.50 25.43 13.36
C LYS A 126 -0.11 26.88 13.61
N LEU A 127 1.16 27.24 13.43
CA LEU A 127 1.62 28.62 13.55
C LEU A 127 0.88 29.55 12.57
N VAL A 128 0.76 29.11 11.31
CA VAL A 128 0.09 29.90 10.25
C VAL A 128 -1.43 29.97 10.45
N THR A 129 -2.06 28.90 10.92
CA THR A 129 -3.53 28.83 11.01
C THR A 129 -4.09 29.32 12.33
N GLU A 130 -3.37 29.18 13.44
CA GLU A 130 -3.87 29.53 14.78
C GLU A 130 -3.24 30.81 15.32
N VAL A 131 -1.92 31.02 15.12
CA VAL A 131 -1.18 32.12 15.74
C VAL A 131 -1.20 33.38 14.87
N ALA A 132 -0.98 33.24 13.57
CA ALA A 132 -0.96 34.37 12.64
C ALA A 132 -2.27 35.19 12.60
N PRO A 133 -3.48 34.59 12.48
CA PRO A 133 -4.71 35.39 12.41
C PRO A 133 -4.98 36.16 13.71
N LYS A 134 -4.67 35.57 14.88
CA LYS A 134 -4.81 36.24 16.18
C LYS A 134 -3.90 37.47 16.30
N ALA A 135 -2.68 37.38 15.76
CA ALA A 135 -1.74 38.50 15.76
C ALA A 135 -2.21 39.62 14.82
N MET A 136 -2.74 39.29 13.64
CA MET A 136 -3.24 40.26 12.66
C MET A 136 -4.45 41.05 13.16
N VAL A 137 -5.42 40.37 13.79
CA VAL A 137 -6.58 41.04 14.40
C VAL A 137 -6.13 42.07 15.44
N GLY A 138 -5.07 41.78 16.21
CA GLY A 138 -4.50 42.72 17.18
C GLY A 138 -3.77 43.93 16.57
N SER A 139 -3.21 43.82 15.35
CA SER A 139 -2.60 44.95 14.64
C SER A 139 -3.62 45.80 13.92
N ASP A 140 -4.61 45.18 13.28
CA ASP A 140 -5.63 45.89 12.47
C ASP A 140 -6.55 46.75 13.35
N PHE A 141 -6.74 46.33 14.60
CA PHE A 141 -7.45 47.10 15.63
C PHE A 141 -6.78 48.44 15.97
N ARG A 142 -5.47 48.60 15.74
CA ARG A 142 -4.76 49.87 15.98
C ARG A 142 -4.98 50.91 14.88
N PHE A 143 -5.37 50.48 13.68
CA PHE A 143 -5.45 51.35 12.51
C PHE A 143 -6.88 51.75 12.13
N SER A 144 -7.90 50.97 12.52
CA SER A 144 -9.27 51.21 12.09
C SER A 144 -10.27 51.10 13.25
N LEU A 145 -10.74 52.25 13.72
CA LEU A 145 -11.74 52.42 14.79
C LEU A 145 -13.15 51.86 14.47
N GLN A 146 -13.37 51.24 13.29
CA GLN A 146 -14.71 50.95 12.75
C GLN A 146 -15.02 49.48 12.48
N VAL A 147 -14.05 48.56 12.57
CA VAL A 147 -14.32 47.13 12.33
C VAL A 147 -14.72 46.46 13.64
N MET A 148 -15.92 45.86 13.68
CA MET A 148 -16.34 45.04 14.82
C MET A 148 -15.35 43.87 14.99
N PRO A 149 -14.76 43.66 16.18
CA PRO A 149 -13.70 42.67 16.40
C PRO A 149 -14.14 41.26 16.00
N GLU A 150 -15.40 40.91 16.25
CA GLU A 150 -15.94 39.59 15.91
C GLU A 150 -15.96 39.29 14.40
N MET A 151 -16.19 40.30 13.56
CA MET A 151 -16.21 40.10 12.10
C MET A 151 -14.80 39.92 11.55
N ALA A 152 -13.82 40.63 12.11
CA ALA A 152 -12.41 40.48 11.75
C ALA A 152 -11.85 39.11 12.17
N GLU A 153 -12.22 38.60 13.34
CA GLU A 153 -11.84 37.27 13.77
C GLU A 153 -12.42 36.18 12.88
N LYS A 154 -13.70 36.29 12.50
CA LYS A 154 -14.36 35.34 11.59
C LYS A 154 -13.70 35.32 10.21
N SER A 155 -13.36 36.48 9.64
CA SER A 155 -12.69 36.53 8.33
C SER A 155 -11.27 35.95 8.38
N ALA A 156 -10.52 36.21 9.45
CA ALA A 156 -9.19 35.66 9.67
C ALA A 156 -9.22 34.13 9.85
N GLN A 157 -10.24 33.60 10.56
CA GLN A 157 -10.46 32.15 10.68
C GLN A 157 -10.81 31.50 9.33
N ILE A 158 -11.64 32.15 8.51
CA ILE A 158 -11.95 31.66 7.15
C ILE A 158 -10.68 31.60 6.30
N GLN A 159 -9.82 32.62 6.37
CA GLN A 159 -8.55 32.63 5.65
C GLN A 159 -7.61 31.50 6.12
N ALA A 160 -7.50 31.29 7.44
CA ALA A 160 -6.72 30.18 8.00
C ALA A 160 -7.24 28.81 7.52
N ASP A 161 -8.55 28.60 7.51
CA ASP A 161 -9.19 27.38 6.98
C ASP A 161 -8.88 27.17 5.50
N ILE A 162 -8.92 28.23 4.69
CA ILE A 162 -8.57 28.17 3.26
C ILE A 162 -7.10 27.77 3.09
N VAL A 163 -6.18 28.43 3.80
CA VAL A 163 -4.75 28.13 3.73
C VAL A 163 -4.47 26.67 4.13
N ARG A 164 -5.13 26.18 5.19
CA ARG A 164 -5.02 24.78 5.62
C ARG A 164 -5.41 23.81 4.51
N ARG A 165 -6.50 24.08 3.79
CA ARG A 165 -6.97 23.22 2.68
C ARG A 165 -6.03 23.27 1.48
N VAL A 166 -5.46 24.43 1.16
CA VAL A 166 -4.50 24.58 0.05
C VAL A 166 -3.23 23.78 0.33
N VAL A 167 -2.78 23.77 1.59
CA VAL A 167 -1.56 23.07 2.01
C VAL A 167 -1.81 21.57 2.28
N SER A 168 -3.05 21.15 2.53
CA SER A 168 -3.38 19.73 2.79
C SER A 168 -2.99 18.80 1.62
N LEU A 169 -2.53 17.57 1.94
CA LEU A 169 -2.28 16.55 0.91
C LEU A 169 -3.55 16.07 0.22
N ASP A 170 -4.70 16.24 0.86
CA ASP A 170 -6.00 15.77 0.36
C ASP A 170 -6.34 16.45 -0.99
N ASN A 171 -5.86 17.68 -1.21
CA ASN A 171 -6.01 18.41 -2.48
C ASN A 171 -4.77 18.37 -3.37
N ALA A 172 -3.75 17.59 -3.01
CA ALA A 172 -2.47 17.61 -3.69
C ALA A 172 -2.43 16.65 -4.89
N ASN A 173 -1.48 16.89 -5.80
CA ASN A 173 -1.24 16.01 -6.95
C ASN A 173 -0.46 14.74 -6.54
N SER A 174 -0.40 13.76 -7.45
CA SER A 174 0.36 12.51 -7.23
C SER A 174 1.84 12.74 -6.96
N SER A 175 2.43 13.79 -7.56
CA SER A 175 3.82 14.17 -7.32
C SER A 175 4.05 14.63 -5.88
N ALA A 176 3.16 15.45 -5.33
CA ALA A 176 3.25 15.96 -3.96
C ALA A 176 3.11 14.83 -2.94
N ILE A 177 2.19 13.88 -3.16
CA ILE A 177 2.08 12.67 -2.33
C ILE A 177 3.38 11.86 -2.40
N MET A 178 3.97 11.71 -3.59
CA MET A 178 5.26 11.05 -3.74
C MET A 178 6.36 11.77 -2.96
N HIS A 179 6.45 13.09 -3.04
CA HIS A 179 7.43 13.88 -2.30
C HIS A 179 7.26 13.69 -0.79
N TYR A 180 6.03 13.70 -0.30
CA TYR A 180 5.72 13.41 1.10
C TYR A 180 6.21 12.01 1.53
N ASN A 181 5.87 10.99 0.75
CA ASN A 181 6.28 9.60 1.00
C ASN A 181 7.81 9.44 0.96
N ILE A 182 8.50 10.15 0.06
CA ILE A 182 9.96 10.20 0.01
C ILE A 182 10.52 10.85 1.28
N GLY A 183 9.93 11.95 1.75
CA GLY A 183 10.30 12.58 3.01
C GLY A 183 10.17 11.64 4.20
N ASN A 184 9.09 10.85 4.26
CA ASN A 184 8.91 9.82 5.30
C ASN A 184 9.96 8.70 5.20
N ALA A 185 10.31 8.27 4.00
CA ALA A 185 11.38 7.28 3.80
C ALA A 185 12.74 7.80 4.30
N VAL A 186 13.07 9.06 4.01
CA VAL A 186 14.31 9.69 4.51
C VAL A 186 14.31 9.77 6.04
N LYS A 187 13.19 10.17 6.66
CA LYS A 187 13.07 10.23 8.12
C LYS A 187 13.19 8.85 8.78
N THR A 188 12.68 7.80 8.14
CA THR A 188 12.63 6.44 8.73
C THR A 188 13.96 5.70 8.61
N PHE A 189 14.66 5.87 7.47
CA PHE A 189 15.89 5.14 7.18
C PHE A 189 17.17 5.97 7.35
N GLY A 190 17.05 7.29 7.52
CA GLY A 190 18.18 8.18 7.73
C GLY A 190 18.87 7.90 9.06
N ARG A 191 20.20 7.89 9.07
CA ARG A 191 20.98 7.65 10.30
C ARG A 191 21.17 8.91 11.14
N SER A 192 21.14 10.06 10.48
CA SER A 192 21.28 11.39 11.08
C SER A 192 20.29 12.34 10.43
N ASP A 193 20.04 13.46 11.10
CA ASP A 193 19.21 14.52 10.55
C ASP A 193 19.79 15.02 9.22
N GLY A 194 19.04 14.85 8.13
CA GLY A 194 19.45 15.24 6.78
C GLY A 194 20.19 14.18 5.97
N ASP A 195 20.34 12.94 6.46
CA ASP A 195 20.95 11.87 5.69
C ASP A 195 20.09 11.47 4.48
N SER A 196 20.54 11.88 3.31
CA SER A 196 19.93 11.55 2.01
C SER A 196 20.79 10.59 1.17
N GLY A 197 22.01 10.31 1.62
CA GLY A 197 23.04 9.61 0.85
C GLY A 197 23.18 8.14 1.20
N SER A 198 22.75 7.72 2.39
CA SER A 198 22.90 6.33 2.84
C SER A 198 22.24 5.32 1.88
N PRO A 199 22.87 4.15 1.67
CA PRO A 199 22.35 3.13 0.76
C PRO A 199 20.96 2.61 1.18
N GLU A 200 20.65 2.58 2.48
CA GLU A 200 19.33 2.26 3.01
C GLU A 200 18.29 3.30 2.59
N VAL A 201 18.60 4.59 2.77
CA VAL A 201 17.74 5.70 2.38
C VAL A 201 17.47 5.69 0.89
N GLN A 202 18.50 5.52 0.06
CA GLN A 202 18.35 5.43 -1.40
C GLN A 202 17.47 4.23 -1.81
N ALA A 203 17.66 3.06 -1.17
CA ALA A 203 16.83 1.89 -1.43
C ALA A 203 15.36 2.12 -1.03
N ALA A 204 15.10 2.82 0.07
CA ALA A 204 13.76 3.20 0.52
C ALA A 204 13.10 4.20 -0.46
N VAL A 205 13.84 5.22 -0.90
CA VAL A 205 13.36 6.21 -1.88
C VAL A 205 12.95 5.54 -3.19
N TRP A 206 13.75 4.60 -3.70
CA TRP A 206 13.34 3.86 -4.89
C TRP A 206 12.18 2.93 -4.64
N THR A 207 12.04 2.36 -3.44
CA THR A 207 10.88 1.54 -3.07
C THR A 207 9.59 2.35 -3.15
N VAL A 208 9.57 3.58 -2.64
CA VAL A 208 8.42 4.50 -2.80
C VAL A 208 8.09 4.73 -4.28
N ARG A 209 9.09 4.99 -5.12
CA ARG A 209 8.89 5.21 -6.57
C ARG A 209 8.43 3.94 -7.30
N ILE A 210 8.95 2.79 -6.90
CA ILE A 210 8.57 1.47 -7.45
C ILE A 210 7.09 1.23 -7.15
N ASN A 211 6.64 1.42 -5.91
CA ASN A 211 5.25 1.22 -5.52
C ASN A 211 4.31 2.15 -6.31
N ASN A 212 4.65 3.44 -6.42
CA ASN A 212 3.84 4.38 -7.19
C ASN A 212 3.75 4.04 -8.70
N LEU A 213 4.86 3.57 -9.29
CA LEU A 213 4.85 3.10 -10.69
C LEU A 213 4.11 1.79 -10.85
N GLU A 214 4.21 0.89 -9.87
CA GLU A 214 3.47 -0.37 -9.86
C GLU A 214 1.97 -0.12 -9.89
N ASP A 215 1.46 0.76 -9.02
CA ASP A 215 0.05 1.13 -8.96
C ASP A 215 -0.43 1.77 -10.27
N HIS A 216 0.36 2.67 -10.87
CA HIS A 216 0.06 3.22 -12.21
C HIS A 216 0.00 2.12 -13.29
N LEU A 217 0.96 1.20 -13.29
CA LEU A 217 1.04 0.15 -14.31
C LEU A 217 -0.03 -0.93 -14.17
N ARG A 218 -0.60 -1.13 -12.96
CA ARG A 218 -1.78 -1.99 -12.76
C ARG A 218 -2.98 -1.47 -13.56
N GLY A 219 -3.19 -0.16 -13.60
CA GLY A 219 -4.22 0.47 -14.43
C GLY A 219 -3.83 0.56 -15.92
N HIS A 220 -2.54 0.69 -16.24
CA HIS A 220 -2.05 0.98 -17.59
C HIS A 220 -1.15 -0.12 -18.17
N ASN A 221 -1.76 -1.25 -18.52
CA ASN A 221 -1.05 -2.43 -19.03
C ASN A 221 -0.26 -2.24 -20.34
N LYS A 222 -0.62 -1.23 -21.15
CA LYS A 222 -0.01 -0.95 -22.47
C LYS A 222 1.15 0.05 -22.41
N ASP A 223 1.46 0.61 -21.24
CA ASP A 223 2.56 1.54 -21.10
C ASP A 223 3.91 0.81 -20.96
N HIS A 224 4.58 0.65 -22.10
CA HIS A 224 5.89 0.00 -22.16
C HIS A 224 7.04 0.91 -21.69
N HIS A 225 6.88 2.23 -21.80
CA HIS A 225 7.92 3.18 -21.41
C HIS A 225 8.09 3.19 -19.88
N ASN A 226 6.97 3.33 -19.17
CA ASN A 226 6.95 3.32 -17.71
C ASN A 226 7.31 1.95 -17.14
N ARG A 227 6.97 0.84 -17.84
CA ARG A 227 7.45 -0.50 -17.45
C ARG A 227 8.98 -0.63 -17.52
N ARG A 228 9.61 -0.03 -18.55
CA ARG A 228 11.07 0.03 -18.62
C ARG A 228 11.65 0.86 -17.48
N ALA A 229 11.02 2.01 -17.16
CA ALA A 229 11.43 2.85 -16.03
C ALA A 229 11.32 2.11 -14.69
N TYR A 230 10.21 1.42 -14.46
CA TYR A 230 9.97 0.55 -13.29
C TYR A 230 11.08 -0.50 -13.15
N THR A 231 11.40 -1.21 -14.24
CA THR A 231 12.45 -2.23 -14.23
C THR A 231 13.82 -1.61 -13.90
N LYS A 232 14.14 -0.43 -14.44
CA LYS A 232 15.39 0.27 -14.11
C LYS A 232 15.45 0.61 -12.61
N LEU A 233 14.35 1.01 -11.99
CA LEU A 233 14.30 1.30 -10.56
C LEU A 233 14.52 0.05 -9.71
N LEU A 234 13.93 -1.09 -10.09
CA LEU A 234 14.19 -2.38 -9.43
C LEU A 234 15.69 -2.72 -9.44
N HIS A 235 16.34 -2.56 -10.60
CA HIS A 235 17.78 -2.80 -10.73
C HIS A 235 18.62 -1.82 -9.89
N LYS A 236 18.25 -0.53 -9.87
CA LYS A 236 18.92 0.46 -9.01
C LYS A 236 18.83 0.06 -7.54
N ARG A 237 17.63 -0.30 -7.06
CA ARG A 237 17.40 -0.76 -5.68
C ARG A 237 18.21 -2.00 -5.35
N ALA A 238 18.15 -3.02 -6.21
CA ALA A 238 18.94 -4.24 -6.01
C ALA A 238 20.44 -3.94 -5.98
N LYS A 239 20.95 -3.04 -6.84
CA LYS A 239 22.36 -2.62 -6.83
C LYS A 239 22.77 -2.00 -5.49
N MET A 240 21.96 -1.11 -4.91
CA MET A 240 22.30 -0.54 -3.58
C MET A 240 22.20 -1.55 -2.46
N LEU A 241 21.19 -2.42 -2.47
CA LEU A 241 21.07 -3.47 -1.46
C LEU A 241 22.23 -4.48 -1.54
N ARG A 242 22.70 -4.82 -2.75
CA ARG A 242 23.93 -5.63 -2.93
C ARG A 242 25.19 -4.88 -2.48
N TYR A 243 25.25 -3.57 -2.67
CA TYR A 243 26.35 -2.76 -2.13
C TYR A 243 26.34 -2.78 -0.60
N LEU A 244 25.19 -2.49 0.02
CA LEU A 244 25.01 -2.53 1.46
C LEU A 244 25.37 -3.90 2.05
N LYS A 245 24.98 -5.00 1.40
CA LYS A 245 25.33 -6.36 1.82
C LYS A 245 26.85 -6.58 1.87
N ARG A 246 27.61 -6.04 0.92
CA ARG A 246 29.08 -6.13 0.91
C ARG A 246 29.73 -5.29 2.00
N GLU A 247 29.09 -4.18 2.37
CA GLU A 247 29.60 -3.27 3.40
C GLU A 247 29.24 -3.72 4.82
N SER A 248 28.01 -4.17 5.05
CA SER A 248 27.53 -4.67 6.34
C SER A 248 26.33 -5.60 6.17
N LEU A 249 26.48 -6.84 6.62
CA LEU A 249 25.42 -7.84 6.58
C LEU A 249 24.27 -7.52 7.53
N GLU A 250 24.55 -6.99 8.72
CA GLU A 250 23.54 -6.66 9.73
C GLU A 250 22.60 -5.57 9.23
N ARG A 251 23.15 -4.46 8.73
CA ARG A 251 22.36 -3.35 8.17
C ARG A 251 21.53 -3.81 6.97
N TYR A 252 22.08 -4.70 6.15
CA TYR A 252 21.36 -5.27 5.02
C TYR A 252 20.10 -6.04 5.45
N TYR A 253 20.19 -6.94 6.42
CA TYR A 253 19.03 -7.71 6.89
C TYR A 253 17.99 -6.83 7.60
N LEU A 254 18.42 -5.83 8.38
CA LEU A 254 17.50 -4.86 8.99
C LEU A 254 16.74 -4.06 7.93
N CYS A 255 17.47 -3.55 6.93
CA CYS A 255 16.89 -2.81 5.81
C CYS A 255 15.91 -3.68 5.00
N LEU A 256 16.24 -4.94 4.71
CA LEU A 256 15.33 -5.88 4.05
C LEU A 256 14.03 -6.08 4.84
N LYS A 257 14.13 -6.30 6.16
CA LYS A 257 12.97 -6.50 7.03
C LYS A 257 12.06 -5.29 7.03
N GLN A 258 12.62 -4.08 7.14
CA GLN A 258 11.84 -2.83 7.14
C GLN A 258 11.18 -2.56 5.78
N LEU A 259 11.88 -2.82 4.67
CA LEU A 259 11.33 -2.66 3.31
C LEU A 259 10.35 -3.77 2.89
N GLY A 260 10.24 -4.86 3.66
CA GLY A 260 9.39 -6.00 3.33
C GLY A 260 9.91 -6.80 2.12
N LEU A 261 11.24 -6.89 1.96
CA LEU A 261 11.89 -7.55 0.82
C LEU A 261 12.55 -8.86 1.24
N THR A 262 12.46 -9.87 0.37
CA THR A 262 13.22 -11.12 0.54
C THR A 262 14.61 -11.00 -0.09
N LYS A 263 15.54 -11.82 0.38
CA LYS A 263 16.88 -11.96 -0.19
C LYS A 263 16.84 -12.34 -1.68
N GLU A 264 15.92 -13.25 -2.04
CA GLU A 264 15.74 -13.73 -3.41
C GLU A 264 15.39 -12.61 -4.39
N MET A 265 14.60 -11.62 -3.96
CA MET A 265 14.24 -10.46 -4.79
C MET A 265 15.43 -9.54 -5.11
N VAL A 266 16.50 -9.59 -4.32
CA VAL A 266 17.69 -8.76 -4.50
C VAL A 266 18.78 -9.50 -5.27
N GLU A 267 18.96 -10.78 -4.95
CA GLU A 267 20.05 -11.62 -5.50
C GLU A 267 19.65 -12.35 -6.78
N GLY A 268 18.37 -12.66 -6.94
CA GLY A 268 17.84 -13.32 -8.12
C GLY A 268 17.94 -12.47 -9.38
N GLU A 269 17.72 -13.13 -10.51
CA GLU A 269 17.57 -12.46 -11.80
C GLU A 269 16.28 -11.64 -11.82
N ILE A 270 16.41 -10.33 -12.05
CA ILE A 270 15.26 -9.44 -12.13
C ILE A 270 14.69 -9.56 -13.54
N LEU A 271 13.74 -10.47 -13.70
CA LEU A 271 13.01 -10.64 -14.95
C LEU A 271 12.00 -9.51 -15.13
N GLN A 272 11.88 -9.03 -16.37
CA GLN A 272 10.81 -8.11 -16.75
C GLN A 272 9.51 -8.91 -16.93
N PRO A 273 8.50 -8.75 -16.07
CA PRO A 273 7.27 -9.49 -16.25
C PRO A 273 6.50 -8.96 -17.47
N LYS A 274 5.91 -9.88 -18.25
CA LYS A 274 5.08 -9.51 -19.41
C LYS A 274 3.80 -8.77 -19.00
N ARG A 275 3.32 -8.95 -17.76
CA ARG A 275 2.21 -8.23 -17.13
C ARG A 275 2.52 -8.06 -15.64
N ILE A 276 2.19 -6.91 -15.08
CA ILE A 276 2.24 -6.66 -13.64
C ILE A 276 0.88 -7.11 -13.10
N PHE A 277 0.91 -7.97 -12.08
CA PHE A 277 -0.27 -8.66 -11.53
C PHE A 277 -1.17 -7.72 -10.72
#